data_AF-A0A961Z700-F1
#
_entry.id   AF-A0A961Z700-F1
#
_cell.length_a   1.000
_cell.length_b   1.000
_cell.length_c   1.000
_cell.angle_alpha   90.00
_cell.angle_beta   90.00
_cell.angle_gamma   90.00
#
_symmetry.space_group_name_H-M   'P 1'
#
loop_
_entity.id
_entity.type
_entity.pdbx_description
1 polymer ?
#
loop_
_entity_poly.entity_id
_entity_poly.type
_entity_poly.pdbx_seq_one_letter_code
_entity_poly.pdbx_strand_id
1 'polypeptide(L)' 'MSVYLHHYIQTRPRTWKAVADAIADGSAARFASSGGALYGIWRPQIGRPREELTAMTVWPDAEAGRTAVAALL' A
#
# COMPACT_ATOMS: atom_id res chain seq x y z
N MET A 1 15.53 -9.22 -9.62
CA MET A 1 14.79 -9.81 -8.47
C MET A 1 13.93 -8.70 -7.92
N SER A 2 12.61 -8.89 -7.76
CA SER A 2 11.75 -7.83 -7.22
C SER A 2 11.39 -8.15 -5.77
N VAL A 3 11.29 -7.12 -4.93
CA VAL A 3 10.87 -7.24 -3.53
C VAL A 3 9.43 -6.75 -3.42
N TYR A 4 8.55 -7.58 -2.87
CA TYR A 4 7.17 -7.21 -2.58
C TYR A 4 7.02 -6.96 -1.09
N LEU A 5 6.52 -5.77 -0.74
CA LEU A 5 6.16 -5.45 0.64
C LEU A 5 4.65 -5.54 0.80
N HIS A 6 4.23 -6.31 1.80
CA HIS A 6 2.83 -6.45 2.20
C HIS A 6 2.54 -5.49 3.35
N HIS A 7 1.56 -4.63 3.15
CA HIS A 7 1.14 -3.61 4.11
C HIS A 7 -0.22 -3.97 4.67
N TYR A 8 -0.33 -3.94 5.99
CA TYR A 8 -1.59 -4.06 6.69
C TYR A 8 -2.01 -2.69 7.21
N ILE A 9 -3.19 -2.24 6.79
CA ILE A 9 -3.67 -0.89 7.07
C ILE A 9 -5.02 -1.00 7.78
N GLN A 10 -5.07 -0.51 9.02
CA GLN A 10 -6.32 -0.36 9.74
C GLN A 10 -6.90 1.03 9.46
N THR A 11 -8.17 1.07 9.09
CA THR A 11 -8.89 2.30 8.74
C THR A 11 -9.93 2.62 9.80
N ARG A 12 -10.46 3.84 9.77
CA ARG A 12 -11.63 4.20 10.58
C ARG A 12 -12.88 3.54 9.97
N PRO A 13 -13.93 3.31 10.78
CA PRO A 13 -15.20 2.75 10.27
C PRO A 13 -15.70 3.48 9.03
N ARG A 14 -16.01 2.72 7.98
CA ARG A 14 -16.52 3.22 6.69
C ARG A 14 -15.57 4.13 5.89
N THR A 15 -14.30 4.28 6.27
CA THR A 15 -13.34 5.12 5.52
C THR A 15 -12.43 4.33 4.57
N TRP A 16 -12.56 3.00 4.53
CA TRP A 16 -11.66 2.13 3.76
C TRP A 16 -11.51 2.56 2.30
N LYS A 17 -12.61 2.94 1.63
CA LYS A 17 -12.57 3.32 0.22
C LYS A 17 -11.76 4.60 0.00
N ALA A 18 -12.00 5.63 0.81
CA ALA A 18 -11.26 6.88 0.73
C ALA A 18 -9.76 6.68 0.99
N VAL A 19 -9.40 5.79 1.93
CA VAL A 19 -8.00 5.44 2.18
C VAL A 19 -7.39 4.70 0.98
N ALA A 20 -8.08 3.72 0.41
CA ALA A 20 -7.61 2.99 -0.76
C ALA A 20 -7.41 3.91 -1.98
N ASP A 21 -8.37 4.79 -2.24
CA ASP A 21 -8.30 5.76 -3.34
C ASP A 21 -7.11 6.73 -3.12
N ALA A 22 -6.92 7.25 -1.90
CA ALA A 22 -5.78 8.14 -1.59
C ALA A 22 -4.39 7.46 -1.71
N ILE A 23 -4.31 6.17 -1.42
CA ILE A 23 -3.09 5.38 -1.67
C ILE A 23 -2.87 5.23 -3.17
N ALA A 24 -3.91 4.81 -3.91
CA ALA A 24 -3.82 4.61 -5.36
C ALA A 24 -3.38 5.89 -6.07
N ASP A 25 -4.05 7.00 -5.80
CA ASP A 25 -3.82 8.29 -6.47
C ASP A 25 -2.44 8.88 -6.19
N GLY A 26 -1.94 8.74 -4.95
CA GLY A 26 -0.66 9.32 -4.56
C GLY A 26 0.56 8.40 -4.74
N SER A 27 0.36 7.08 -4.87
CA SER A 27 1.45 6.10 -4.86
C SER A 27 2.53 6.36 -5.92
N ALA A 28 2.13 6.67 -7.16
CA ALA A 28 3.08 6.90 -8.25
C ALA A 28 4.02 8.08 -7.96
N ALA A 29 3.47 9.20 -7.45
CA ALA A 29 4.26 10.37 -7.07
C ALA A 29 5.16 10.07 -5.86
N ARG A 30 4.65 9.37 -4.85
CA ARG A 30 5.39 9.03 -3.64
C ARG A 30 6.54 8.05 -3.89
N PHE A 31 6.42 7.18 -4.90
CA PHE A 31 7.42 6.14 -5.17
C PHE A 31 8.39 6.48 -6.32
N ALA A 32 8.15 7.59 -7.04
CA ALA A 32 8.90 7.96 -8.24
C ALA A 32 10.42 8.00 -8.03
N SER A 33 10.90 8.54 -6.90
CA SER A 33 12.32 8.65 -6.59
C SER A 33 13.00 7.33 -6.22
N SER A 34 12.21 6.33 -5.84
CA SER A 34 12.69 5.06 -5.28
C SER A 34 12.44 3.87 -6.21
N GLY A 35 11.88 4.12 -7.41
CA GLY A 35 11.67 3.10 -8.46
C GLY A 35 10.61 2.05 -8.11
N GLY A 36 9.75 2.33 -7.12
CA GLY A 36 8.69 1.43 -6.70
C GLY A 36 7.37 1.67 -7.40
N ALA A 37 6.46 0.71 -7.23
CA ALA A 37 5.08 0.82 -7.72
C ALA A 37 4.09 0.20 -6.74
N LEU A 38 2.85 0.71 -6.78
CA LEU A 38 1.72 0.03 -6.16
C LEU A 38 1.35 -1.20 -7.01
N TYR A 39 1.39 -2.38 -6.40
CA TYR A 39 0.99 -3.63 -7.03
C TYR A 39 -0.52 -3.85 -6.91
N GLY A 40 -1.12 -3.49 -5.78
CA GLY A 40 -2.56 -3.55 -5.60
C GLY A 40 -3.01 -3.24 -4.18
N ILE A 41 -4.32 -3.09 -4.03
CA ILE A 41 -5.02 -2.87 -2.75
C ILE A 41 -6.22 -3.80 -2.71
N TRP A 42 -6.40 -4.50 -1.59
CA TRP A 42 -7.51 -5.42 -1.37
C TRP A 42 -8.19 -5.11 -0.05
N ARG A 43 -9.50 -5.27 -0.06
CA ARG A 43 -10.32 -5.29 1.15
C ARG A 43 -10.78 -6.73 1.41
N PRO A 44 -10.68 -7.24 2.64
CA PRO A 44 -11.20 -8.55 2.95
C PRO A 44 -12.73 -8.58 2.83
N GLN A 45 -13.25 -9.60 2.16
CA GLN A 45 -14.70 -9.83 2.03
C GLN A 45 -15.22 -10.82 3.08
N ILE A 46 -14.38 -11.71 3.58
CA ILE A 46 -14.70 -12.78 4.54
C ILE A 46 -13.57 -12.90 5.56
N GLY A 47 -13.89 -13.20 6.82
CA GLY A 47 -12.93 -13.64 7.84
C GLY A 47 -12.12 -12.54 8.53
N ARG A 48 -12.16 -11.29 8.05
CA ARG A 48 -11.47 -10.16 8.69
C ARG A 48 -12.37 -8.92 8.81
N PRO A 49 -12.10 -8.01 9.75
CA PRO A 49 -12.79 -6.73 9.88
C PRO A 49 -12.85 -5.93 8.58
N ARG A 50 -13.99 -5.25 8.38
CA ARG A 50 -14.31 -4.50 7.15
C ARG A 50 -13.52 -3.21 7.02
N GLU A 51 -12.84 -2.83 8.09
CA GLU A 51 -12.02 -1.65 8.31
C GLU A 51 -10.54 -1.92 8.02
N GLU A 52 -10.20 -3.10 7.52
CA GLU A 52 -8.84 -3.45 7.16
C GLU A 52 -8.62 -3.38 5.65
N LEU A 53 -7.41 -2.99 5.25
CA LEU A 53 -6.92 -3.07 3.89
C LEU A 53 -5.57 -3.79 3.87
N THR A 54 -5.37 -4.59 2.83
CA THR A 54 -4.04 -5.04 2.43
C THR A 54 -3.61 -4.22 1.23
N ALA A 55 -2.41 -3.64 1.28
CA ALA A 55 -1.77 -3.06 0.09
C ALA A 55 -0.47 -3.82 -0.18
N MET A 56 -0.09 -3.92 -1.45
CA MET A 56 1.21 -4.46 -1.84
C MET A 56 1.93 -3.46 -2.73
N THR A 57 3.22 -3.30 -2.48
CA THR A 57 4.12 -2.48 -3.30
C THR A 57 5.29 -3.33 -3.78
N VAL A 58 5.78 -3.06 -4.98
CA VAL A 58 6.92 -3.75 -5.58
C VAL A 58 8.11 -2.81 -5.73
N TRP A 59 9.31 -3.31 -5.44
CA TRP A 59 10.55 -2.54 -5.36
C TRP A 59 11.71 -3.28 -6.06
N PRO A 60 12.72 -2.54 -6.54
CA PRO A 60 13.92 -3.13 -7.14
C PRO A 60 14.77 -3.90 -6.13
N ASP A 61 14.78 -3.46 -4.87
CA ASP A 61 15.46 -4.11 -3.75
C ASP A 61 14.79 -3.78 -2.40
N ALA A 62 15.27 -4.43 -1.34
CA ALA A 62 14.69 -4.29 -0.01
C ALA A 62 14.97 -2.92 0.63
N GLU A 63 16.07 -2.26 0.28
CA GLU A 63 16.42 -0.96 0.86
C GLU A 63 15.51 0.13 0.31
N ALA A 64 15.34 0.18 -1.01
CA ALA A 64 14.40 1.08 -1.68
C ALA A 64 12.99 0.96 -1.08
N GLY A 65 12.54 -0.28 -0.84
CA GLY A 65 11.25 -0.53 -0.20
C GLY A 65 11.16 -0.08 1.25
N ARG A 66 12.21 -0.28 2.06
CA ARG A 66 12.23 0.16 3.47
C ARG A 66 12.20 1.68 3.59
N THR A 67 12.97 2.40 2.78
CA THR A 67 12.99 3.87 2.80
C THR A 67 11.63 4.45 2.42
N ALA A 68 10.94 3.84 1.45
CA ALA A 68 9.68 4.35 0.93
C ALA A 68 8.43 3.86 1.69
N VAL A 69 8.56 2.92 2.63
CA VAL A 69 7.43 2.41 3.43
C VAL A 69 6.68 3.53 4.17
N ALA A 70 7.43 4.54 4.62
CA ALA A 70 6.88 5.72 5.31
C ALA A 70 6.05 6.62 4.39
N ALA A 71 6.24 6.51 3.07
CA ALA A 71 5.55 7.29 2.06
C ALA A 71 4.33 6.54 1.50
N LEU A 72 3.80 5.50 2.15
CA LEU A 72 2.59 4.84 1.66
C LEU A 72 1.30 5.62 1.98
N LEU A 73 1.31 6.42 3.05
CA LEU A 73 0.20 7.24 3.54
C LEU A 73 0.64 8.69 3.65
#